data_AF-A0A0R3T528-F1
#
_entry.id   AF-A0A0R3T528-F1
#
_cell.length_a   1.000
_cell.length_b   1.000
_cell.length_c   1.000
_cell.angle_alpha   90.00
_cell.angle_beta   90.00
_cell.angle_gamma   90.00
#
_symmetry.space_group_name_H-M   'P 1'
#
loop_
_entity.id
_entity.type
_entity.pdbx_description
1 polymer ?
#
loop_
_entity_poly.entity_id
_entity_poly.type
_entity_poly.pdbx_seq_one_letter_code
_entity_poly.pdbx_strand_id
1 'polypeptide(L)'
;MAISVSSVRRERFHIPLGSCLFQSQFAGIYLARLKSSKSRLLKLASNRYPNLAVRSLADVEPDEECIIIGTIFRSCPQKPSIIKQLAQMEQIGSQLLLESQNNQQSLSSRLAGLEDEFFLEDEVQRISLDIQSQDLAGRLTTGVVACIMGVQPSKSLGSFIVKEATFIEPQPQKSISGVNFVGASHPSFDTGFWVGFVSGLGFTASADGGCHGHELALSLLGDFLRENKLSRLFVLGDCIRASAAGGLETLGVIQQARFLTRKTDADSVLAMSALDTWLSDLPLGDGFTVQLQPGVSDCVSQLLPQQPFHSLLFPKTVGRFGKGEDALISTTNPCITEVFARTILTSSGQNISDVYKYTSSGDVLDCMESILQWGHLAPTCPDTIFSYPQTESDSLLLHTDPDTGSCADYPDIFAAGNQPMAGFRRASLKTGSSDKEGALLLSVPRFDVTFTIVLLELESLRCLPVKFDLSQIE
;
A
#
# COMPACT_ATOMS: atom_id res chain seq x y z
N MET A 1 -10.43 -32.94 -12.82
CA MET A 1 -9.30 -33.04 -11.86
C MET A 1 -9.37 -31.84 -10.96
N ALA A 2 -9.57 -32.05 -9.66
CA ALA A 2 -9.77 -30.97 -8.70
C ALA A 2 -8.42 -30.31 -8.39
N ILE A 3 -8.15 -29.18 -9.06
CA ILE A 3 -7.05 -28.30 -8.66
C ILE A 3 -7.66 -27.30 -7.67
N SER A 4 -7.69 -27.69 -6.38
CA SER A 4 -7.89 -26.73 -5.29
C SER A 4 -6.58 -25.96 -5.12
N VAL A 5 -6.58 -24.66 -5.45
CA VAL A 5 -5.40 -23.78 -5.36
C VAL A 5 -5.82 -22.46 -4.77
N SER A 6 -6.18 -22.47 -3.49
CA SER A 6 -6.06 -21.26 -2.71
C SER A 6 -5.22 -21.51 -1.48
N SER A 7 -4.14 -20.75 -1.35
CA SER A 7 -3.35 -20.72 -0.13
C SER A 7 -3.03 -19.27 0.22
N VAL A 8 -3.12 -18.93 1.50
CA VAL A 8 -2.74 -17.60 2.01
C VAL A 8 -1.42 -17.75 2.72
N ARG A 9 -0.41 -16.95 2.36
CA ARG A 9 0.89 -16.94 3.04
C ARG A 9 0.81 -16.17 4.36
N ARG A 10 0.01 -16.69 5.30
CA ARG A 10 -0.39 -15.99 6.54
C ARG A 10 0.80 -15.52 7.40
N GLU A 11 1.91 -16.24 7.37
CA GLU A 11 3.09 -15.92 8.17
C GLU A 11 3.95 -14.78 7.60
N ARG A 12 3.80 -14.41 6.32
CA ARG A 12 4.75 -13.49 5.66
C ARG A 12 4.79 -12.09 6.30
N PHE A 13 3.65 -11.60 6.74
CA PHE A 13 3.50 -10.28 7.37
C PHE A 13 2.93 -10.39 8.80
N HIS A 14 2.91 -11.60 9.36
CA HIS A 14 2.50 -11.79 10.73
C HIS A 14 3.59 -11.27 11.65
N ILE A 15 3.21 -10.45 12.64
CA ILE A 15 4.10 -9.99 13.70
C ILE A 15 3.72 -10.75 14.97
N PRO A 16 4.52 -11.76 15.39
CA PRO A 16 4.20 -12.53 16.59
C PRO A 16 4.13 -11.64 17.83
N LEU A 17 3.21 -11.96 18.75
CA LEU A 17 3.09 -11.25 20.01
C LEU A 17 4.41 -11.31 20.79
N GLY A 18 4.88 -10.15 21.24
CA GLY A 18 6.15 -10.02 21.97
C GLY A 18 7.40 -10.02 21.09
N SER A 19 7.28 -10.15 19.76
CA SER A 19 8.45 -10.09 18.85
C SER A 19 9.03 -8.68 18.70
N CYS A 20 8.25 -7.64 18.99
CA CYS A 20 8.65 -6.24 18.89
C CYS A 20 8.57 -5.56 20.27
N LEU A 21 9.67 -4.93 20.67
CA LEU A 21 9.72 -4.10 21.87
C LEU A 21 9.37 -2.66 21.52
N PHE A 22 8.25 -2.15 22.03
CA PHE A 22 7.81 -0.76 21.79
C PHE A 22 8.70 0.30 22.43
N GLN A 23 9.70 -0.10 23.20
CA GLN A 23 10.74 0.76 23.76
C GLN A 23 11.89 1.00 22.77
N SER A 24 11.96 0.20 21.69
CA SER A 24 12.98 0.34 20.65
C SER A 24 12.77 1.60 19.82
N GLN A 25 13.89 2.21 19.38
CA GLN A 25 13.87 3.30 18.42
C GLN A 25 13.89 2.78 16.98
N PHE A 26 13.44 3.63 16.04
CA PHE A 26 13.31 3.27 14.63
C PHE A 26 14.61 3.22 13.82
N ALA A 27 15.77 3.58 14.38
CA ALA A 27 17.04 3.50 13.63
C ALA A 27 17.35 2.07 13.14
N GLY A 28 16.96 1.05 13.92
CA GLY A 28 17.20 -0.36 13.57
C GLY A 28 16.54 -0.79 12.27
N ILE A 29 15.32 -0.32 11.97
CA ILE A 29 14.60 -0.73 10.75
C ILE A 29 15.31 -0.23 9.49
N TYR A 30 15.83 1.01 9.50
CA TYR A 30 16.56 1.59 8.38
C TYR A 30 17.89 0.86 8.15
N LEU A 31 18.60 0.50 9.22
CA LEU A 31 19.83 -0.29 9.11
C LEU A 31 19.56 -1.69 8.56
N ALA A 32 18.52 -2.37 9.05
CA ALA A 32 18.12 -3.69 8.56
C ALA A 32 17.70 -3.65 7.08
N ARG A 33 16.96 -2.61 6.68
CA ARG A 33 16.55 -2.36 5.30
C ARG A 33 17.76 -2.12 4.39
N LEU A 34 18.65 -1.19 4.76
CA LEU A 34 19.85 -0.89 4.00
C LEU A 34 20.74 -2.12 3.84
N LYS A 35 21.01 -2.83 4.94
CA LYS A 35 21.84 -4.05 4.95
C LYS A 35 21.29 -5.13 3.99
N SER A 36 19.99 -5.36 4.02
CA SER A 36 19.33 -6.38 3.19
C SER A 36 19.42 -6.02 1.71
N SER A 37 19.10 -4.76 1.35
CA SER A 37 19.09 -4.27 -0.03
C SER A 37 20.51 -4.10 -0.63
N LYS A 38 21.50 -3.77 0.19
CA LYS A 38 22.88 -3.48 -0.24
C LYS A 38 23.53 -4.63 -0.99
N SER A 39 23.26 -5.88 -0.58
CA SER A 39 23.79 -7.07 -1.24
C SER A 39 23.41 -7.16 -2.74
N ARG A 40 22.13 -6.96 -3.05
CA ARG A 40 21.59 -6.94 -4.41
C ARG A 40 22.08 -5.73 -5.19
N LEU A 41 22.03 -4.54 -4.58
CA LEU A 41 22.43 -3.29 -5.22
C LEU A 41 23.92 -3.28 -5.58
N LEU A 42 24.79 -3.87 -4.76
CA LEU A 42 26.21 -4.04 -5.09
C LEU A 42 26.41 -4.90 -6.34
N LYS A 43 25.68 -6.01 -6.47
CA LYS A 43 25.74 -6.88 -7.66
C LYS A 43 25.26 -6.15 -8.92
N LEU A 44 24.16 -5.42 -8.82
CA LEU A 44 23.66 -4.58 -9.91
C LEU A 44 24.66 -3.50 -10.30
N ALA A 45 25.27 -2.83 -9.31
CA ALA A 45 26.29 -1.82 -9.51
C ALA A 45 27.52 -2.38 -10.24
N SER A 46 28.08 -3.51 -9.79
CA SER A 46 29.25 -4.14 -10.43
C SER A 46 28.98 -4.58 -11.86
N ASN A 47 27.76 -5.03 -12.17
CA ASN A 47 27.39 -5.44 -13.52
C ASN A 47 27.15 -4.25 -14.45
N ARG A 48 26.53 -3.17 -13.95
CA ARG A 48 26.17 -2.01 -14.76
C ARG A 48 27.33 -1.01 -14.93
N TYR A 49 28.18 -0.90 -13.92
CA TYR A 49 29.27 0.07 -13.83
C TYR A 49 30.59 -0.61 -13.41
N PRO A 50 31.15 -1.52 -14.24
CA PRO A 50 32.27 -2.38 -13.84
C PRO A 50 33.56 -1.62 -13.50
N ASN A 51 33.70 -0.37 -13.94
CA ASN A 51 34.91 0.44 -13.77
C ASN A 51 34.78 1.52 -12.68
N LEU A 52 33.60 1.68 -12.06
CA LEU A 52 33.39 2.69 -11.03
C LEU A 52 33.54 2.09 -9.63
N ALA A 53 34.22 2.81 -8.74
CA ALA A 53 34.36 2.41 -7.36
C ALA A 53 33.04 2.60 -6.60
N VAL A 54 32.69 1.61 -5.76
CA VAL A 54 31.64 1.78 -4.76
C VAL A 54 32.29 2.37 -3.50
N ARG A 55 31.81 3.52 -3.05
CA ARG A 55 32.34 4.25 -1.89
C ARG A 55 31.28 4.32 -0.78
N SER A 56 31.73 4.32 0.48
CA SER A 56 30.90 4.88 1.57
C SER A 56 30.89 6.40 1.42
N LEU A 57 29.88 7.07 1.97
CA LEU A 57 29.81 8.52 1.95
C LEU A 57 31.05 9.19 2.56
N ALA A 58 31.68 8.57 3.56
CA ALA A 58 32.89 9.10 4.19
C ALA A 58 34.13 9.06 3.27
N ASP A 59 34.11 8.21 2.24
CA ASP A 59 35.25 7.94 1.34
C ASP A 59 35.04 8.54 -0.07
N VAL A 60 34.07 9.44 -0.22
CA VAL A 60 33.82 10.12 -1.52
C VAL A 60 34.95 11.11 -1.80
N GLU A 61 35.64 10.91 -2.93
CA GLU A 61 36.69 11.82 -3.37
C GLU A 61 36.11 12.91 -4.31
N PRO A 62 36.52 14.19 -4.15
CA PRO A 62 36.06 15.25 -5.04
C PRO A 62 36.49 15.02 -6.48
N ASP A 63 35.57 15.32 -7.41
CA ASP A 63 35.70 15.15 -8.86
C ASP A 63 35.94 13.70 -9.33
N GLU A 64 35.76 12.69 -8.46
CA GLU A 64 35.74 11.27 -8.80
C GLU A 64 34.30 10.80 -9.09
N GLU A 65 34.08 10.15 -10.23
CA GLU A 65 32.84 9.42 -10.46
C GLU A 65 32.81 8.15 -9.63
N CYS A 66 31.78 7.99 -8.81
CA CYS A 66 31.63 6.82 -7.95
C CYS A 66 30.17 6.41 -7.77
N ILE A 67 30.00 5.28 -7.12
CA ILE A 67 28.71 4.70 -6.77
C ILE A 67 28.55 4.76 -5.26
N ILE A 68 27.38 5.20 -4.81
CA ILE A 68 27.01 5.24 -3.40
C ILE A 68 25.69 4.49 -3.24
N ILE A 69 25.63 3.59 -2.25
CA ILE A 69 24.41 2.88 -1.88
C ILE A 69 23.96 3.38 -0.52
N GLY A 70 22.75 3.94 -0.47
CA GLY A 70 22.19 4.51 0.74
C GLY A 70 20.68 4.58 0.70
N THR A 71 20.12 5.14 1.77
CA THR A 71 18.69 5.40 1.92
C THR A 71 18.40 6.84 1.54
N ILE A 72 17.43 7.06 0.66
CA ILE A 72 16.96 8.38 0.27
C ILE A 72 16.19 8.98 1.43
N PHE A 73 16.53 10.21 1.79
CA PHE A 73 15.75 11.05 2.69
C PHE A 73 15.27 12.27 1.91
N ARG A 74 13.94 12.46 1.84
CA ARG A 74 13.32 13.62 1.19
C ARG A 74 12.85 14.59 2.26
N SER A 75 13.49 15.74 2.35
CA SER A 75 13.09 16.83 3.24
C SER A 75 11.96 17.62 2.56
N CYS A 76 10.73 17.41 3.03
CA CYS A 76 9.56 18.10 2.52
C CYS A 76 9.06 19.14 3.55
N PRO A 77 9.17 20.45 3.27
CA PRO A 77 8.74 21.49 4.22
C PRO A 77 7.25 21.43 4.58
N GLN A 78 6.41 20.94 3.65
CA GLN A 78 4.97 20.77 3.85
C GLN A 78 4.61 19.53 4.68
N LYS A 79 5.58 18.64 4.94
CA LYS A 79 5.37 17.47 5.80
C LYS A 79 4.86 17.92 7.17
N PRO A 80 3.74 17.37 7.66
CA PRO A 80 3.24 17.66 9.00
C PRO A 80 4.29 17.35 10.08
N SER A 81 4.38 18.22 11.07
CA SER A 81 5.29 18.05 12.20
C SER A 81 4.50 18.07 13.50
N ILE A 82 4.60 16.98 14.26
CA ILE A 82 3.98 16.86 15.58
C ILE A 82 4.48 17.97 16.51
N ILE A 83 5.77 18.33 16.43
CA ILE A 83 6.35 19.40 17.26
C ILE A 83 5.72 20.76 16.90
N LYS A 84 5.59 21.07 15.60
CA LYS A 84 4.92 22.31 15.16
C LYS A 84 3.45 22.33 15.58
N GLN A 85 2.75 21.19 15.45
CA GLN A 85 1.35 21.06 15.86
C GLN A 85 1.19 21.28 17.37
N LEU A 86 2.02 20.65 18.20
CA LEU A 86 2.01 20.84 19.65
C LEU A 86 2.27 22.30 20.05
N ALA A 87 3.27 22.95 19.45
CA ALA A 87 3.56 24.35 19.71
C ALA A 87 2.38 25.27 19.32
N GLN A 88 1.71 24.98 18.19
CA GLN A 88 0.51 25.72 17.78
C GLN A 88 -0.67 25.46 18.72
N MET A 89 -0.84 24.23 19.21
CA MET A 89 -1.91 23.87 20.17
C MET A 89 -1.77 24.65 21.47
N GLU A 90 -0.56 24.81 21.98
CA GLU A 90 -0.28 25.61 23.17
C GLU A 90 -0.59 27.11 22.96
N GLN A 91 -0.42 27.63 21.74
CA GLN A 91 -0.61 29.05 21.44
C GLN A 91 -2.05 29.45 21.10
N ILE A 92 -2.74 28.66 20.28
CA ILE A 92 -4.03 29.05 19.65
C ILE A 92 -5.21 28.25 20.24
N GLY A 93 -4.94 27.16 20.96
CA GLY A 93 -5.97 26.27 21.52
C GLY A 93 -6.46 25.23 20.50
N SER A 94 -6.94 24.10 21.02
CA SER A 94 -7.21 22.88 20.25
C SER A 94 -8.42 22.94 19.31
N GLN A 95 -9.41 23.79 19.56
CA GLN A 95 -10.62 23.90 18.72
C GLN A 95 -10.36 24.61 17.37
N LEU A 96 -9.53 25.66 17.35
CA LEU A 96 -9.25 26.44 16.14
C LEU A 96 -8.31 25.73 15.15
N LEU A 97 -7.49 24.80 15.65
CA LEU A 97 -6.60 24.00 14.79
C LEU A 97 -7.36 22.92 14.01
N LEU A 98 -8.45 22.38 14.55
CA LEU A 98 -9.29 21.40 13.86
C LEU A 98 -10.00 21.99 12.64
N GLU A 99 -10.44 23.25 12.74
CA GLU A 99 -11.13 23.96 11.64
C GLU A 99 -10.19 24.30 10.48
N SER A 100 -8.91 24.60 10.76
CA SER A 100 -7.91 24.92 9.73
C SER A 100 -7.36 23.70 8.99
N GLN A 101 -7.24 22.55 9.68
CA GLN A 101 -6.74 21.29 9.10
C GLN A 101 -7.76 20.63 8.15
N ASN A 102 -9.06 20.70 8.47
CA ASN A 102 -10.14 20.10 7.67
C ASN A 102 -10.24 20.67 6.23
N ASN A 103 -9.73 21.88 5.99
CA ASN A 103 -9.77 22.51 4.66
C ASN A 103 -8.58 22.15 3.76
N GLN A 104 -7.49 21.57 4.29
CA GLN A 104 -6.24 21.34 3.53
C GLN A 104 -5.99 19.88 3.14
N GLN A 105 -6.69 18.91 3.74
CA GLN A 105 -6.44 17.49 3.54
C GLN A 105 -7.58 16.86 2.74
N SER A 106 -7.59 17.11 1.43
CA SER A 106 -8.23 16.19 0.51
C SER A 106 -7.27 15.02 0.28
N LEU A 107 -7.79 13.79 0.23
CA LEU A 107 -7.07 12.56 -0.14
C LEU A 107 -6.31 12.64 -1.49
N SER A 108 -6.41 13.77 -2.19
CA SER A 108 -5.90 14.02 -3.54
C SER A 108 -4.78 15.07 -3.63
N SER A 109 -4.38 15.74 -2.54
CA SER A 109 -3.32 16.76 -2.60
C SER A 109 -1.94 16.16 -2.34
N ARG A 110 -1.01 16.42 -3.27
CA ARG A 110 0.42 16.16 -3.06
C ARG A 110 0.96 17.17 -2.05
N LEU A 111 1.86 16.72 -1.19
CA LEU A 111 2.68 17.54 -0.30
C LEU A 111 4.05 17.84 -0.92
N ALA A 112 4.49 16.98 -1.84
CA ALA A 112 5.71 17.16 -2.60
C ALA A 112 5.72 18.49 -3.37
N GLY A 113 6.77 19.29 -3.15
CA GLY A 113 6.93 20.62 -3.75
C GLY A 113 8.28 20.81 -4.44
N LEU A 114 8.47 21.98 -5.06
CA LEU A 114 9.74 22.39 -5.67
C LEU A 114 10.83 22.74 -4.65
N GLU A 115 10.42 23.05 -3.42
CA GLU A 115 11.31 23.36 -2.28
C GLU A 115 11.82 22.11 -1.55
N ASP A 116 11.49 20.92 -2.06
CA ASP A 116 11.93 19.67 -1.46
C ASP A 116 13.41 19.43 -1.72
N GLU A 117 14.13 19.03 -0.68
CA GLU A 117 15.54 18.67 -0.78
C GLU A 117 15.73 17.16 -0.66
N PHE A 118 16.67 16.61 -1.43
CA PHE A 118 17.00 15.20 -1.41
C PHE A 118 18.35 14.98 -0.75
N PHE A 119 18.41 13.99 0.12
CA PHE A 119 19.64 13.53 0.76
C PHE A 119 19.78 12.04 0.56
N LEU A 120 21.02 11.57 0.54
CA LEU A 120 21.36 10.15 0.64
C LEU A 120 22.05 9.92 1.97
N GLU A 121 21.55 8.96 2.74
CA GLU A 121 22.10 8.58 4.05
C GLU A 121 22.68 7.16 3.97
N ASP A 122 23.90 6.97 4.48
CA ASP A 122 24.49 5.65 4.70
C ASP A 122 24.58 5.35 6.22
N GLU A 123 25.42 4.39 6.61
CA GLU A 123 25.59 4.01 8.02
C GLU A 123 26.28 5.09 8.88
N VAL A 124 26.93 6.07 8.24
CA VAL A 124 27.86 7.01 8.91
C VAL A 124 27.39 8.46 8.78
N GLN A 125 26.99 8.89 7.58
CA GLN A 125 26.65 10.29 7.32
C GLN A 125 25.60 10.47 6.22
N ARG A 126 25.33 11.73 5.87
CA ARG A 126 24.42 12.09 4.77
C ARG A 126 25.06 13.11 3.83
N ILE A 127 24.66 13.08 2.56
CA ILE A 127 25.05 14.06 1.54
C ILE A 127 23.81 14.60 0.81
N SER A 128 23.84 15.86 0.38
CA SER A 128 22.78 16.43 -0.45
C SER A 128 22.87 15.88 -1.87
N LEU A 129 21.73 15.60 -2.49
CA LEU A 129 21.63 15.11 -3.86
C LEU A 129 21.14 16.21 -4.80
N ASP A 130 21.93 16.54 -5.80
CA ASP A 130 21.52 17.36 -6.93
C ASP A 130 21.00 16.45 -8.06
N ILE A 131 19.68 16.34 -8.17
CA ILE A 131 18.99 15.48 -9.12
C ILE A 131 18.45 16.33 -10.27
N GLN A 132 19.17 16.35 -11.39
CA GLN A 132 18.80 17.14 -12.57
C GLN A 132 17.59 16.55 -13.32
N SER A 133 17.37 15.24 -13.23
CA SER A 133 16.22 14.58 -13.86
C SER A 133 14.94 14.80 -13.04
N GLN A 134 14.03 15.62 -13.56
CA GLN A 134 12.74 15.90 -12.93
C GLN A 134 11.87 14.64 -12.77
N ASP A 135 11.95 13.71 -13.71
CA ASP A 135 11.25 12.43 -13.64
C ASP A 135 11.78 11.56 -12.49
N LEU A 136 13.11 11.47 -12.32
CA LEU A 136 13.69 10.74 -11.20
C LEU A 136 13.36 11.42 -9.86
N ALA A 137 13.60 12.73 -9.74
CA ALA A 137 13.30 13.49 -8.53
C ALA A 137 11.82 13.40 -8.16
N GLY A 138 10.95 13.50 -9.16
CA GLY A 138 9.50 13.49 -8.96
C GLY A 138 8.92 12.14 -8.55
N ARG A 139 9.63 11.04 -8.80
CA ARG A 139 9.21 9.68 -8.38
C ARG A 139 9.79 9.28 -7.03
N LEU A 140 10.89 9.87 -6.57
CA LEU A 140 11.56 9.49 -5.33
C LEU A 140 10.82 9.96 -4.07
N THR A 141 10.81 9.10 -3.05
CA THR A 141 10.32 9.40 -1.70
C THR A 141 11.32 8.95 -0.63
N THR A 142 11.07 9.33 0.61
CA THR A 142 11.90 8.97 1.76
C THR A 142 11.88 7.45 2.03
N GLY A 143 12.97 6.93 2.56
CA GLY A 143 13.15 5.54 2.96
C GLY A 143 13.40 4.53 1.83
N VAL A 144 13.43 4.98 0.57
CA VAL A 144 13.84 4.17 -0.58
C VAL A 144 15.34 3.92 -0.52
N VAL A 145 15.78 2.65 -0.61
CA VAL A 145 17.21 2.32 -0.73
C VAL A 145 17.59 2.30 -2.21
N ALA A 146 18.61 3.05 -2.58
CA ALA A 146 19.02 3.23 -3.96
C ALA A 146 20.55 3.12 -4.14
N CYS A 147 20.94 2.68 -5.32
CA CYS A 147 22.31 2.77 -5.84
C CYS A 147 22.39 4.01 -6.73
N ILE A 148 23.12 5.03 -6.29
CA ILE A 148 23.29 6.32 -6.96
C ILE A 148 24.66 6.35 -7.62
N MET A 149 24.70 6.64 -8.92
CA MET A 149 25.93 6.91 -9.66
C MET A 149 26.03 8.41 -9.95
N GLY A 150 27.20 8.99 -9.67
CA GLY A 150 27.39 10.42 -9.84
C GLY A 150 28.78 10.88 -9.42
N VAL A 151 28.88 12.17 -9.10
CA VAL A 151 30.15 12.83 -8.73
C VAL A 151 29.89 13.94 -7.72
N GLN A 152 30.81 14.10 -6.76
CA GLN A 152 30.86 15.29 -5.90
C GLN A 152 31.84 16.31 -6.49
N PRO A 153 31.40 17.49 -6.94
CA PRO A 153 32.32 18.50 -7.45
C PRO A 153 33.18 19.10 -6.33
N SER A 154 34.47 19.32 -6.58
CA SER A 154 35.38 20.02 -5.64
C SER A 154 34.93 21.45 -5.31
N LYS A 155 34.17 22.08 -6.22
CA LYS A 155 33.59 23.42 -6.04
C LYS A 155 32.38 23.47 -5.10
N SER A 156 31.76 22.34 -4.80
CA SER A 156 30.52 22.25 -4.02
C SER A 156 30.53 21.02 -3.10
N LEU A 157 31.49 21.00 -2.15
CA LEU A 157 31.57 19.95 -1.14
C LEU A 157 30.25 19.84 -0.36
N GLY A 158 29.80 18.61 -0.10
CA GLY A 158 28.51 18.30 0.52
C GLY A 158 27.32 18.15 -0.43
N SER A 159 27.51 18.38 -1.74
CA SER A 159 26.52 18.09 -2.80
C SER A 159 27.02 17.03 -3.77
N PHE A 160 26.17 16.07 -4.11
CA PHE A 160 26.46 14.99 -5.04
C PHE A 160 25.55 15.10 -6.26
N ILE A 161 26.13 15.31 -7.44
CA ILE A 161 25.38 15.40 -8.70
C ILE A 161 25.01 14.00 -9.14
N VAL A 162 23.71 13.72 -9.16
CA VAL A 162 23.16 12.41 -9.54
C VAL A 162 23.05 12.32 -11.05
N LYS A 163 23.74 11.32 -11.63
CA LYS A 163 23.64 11.01 -13.05
C LYS A 163 22.63 9.91 -13.32
N GLU A 164 22.69 8.83 -12.53
CA GLU A 164 21.74 7.71 -12.62
C GLU A 164 21.41 7.14 -11.24
N ALA A 165 20.22 6.56 -11.12
CA ALA A 165 19.81 5.79 -9.96
C ALA A 165 19.36 4.40 -10.42
N THR A 166 19.76 3.38 -9.65
CA THR A 166 19.32 1.99 -9.82
C THR A 166 18.69 1.52 -8.51
N PHE A 167 17.58 0.80 -8.60
CA PHE A 167 16.85 0.25 -7.46
C PHE A 167 17.00 -1.27 -7.38
N ILE A 168 16.31 -1.91 -6.44
CA ILE A 168 16.41 -3.37 -6.23
C ILE A 168 15.94 -4.13 -7.48
N GLU A 169 14.90 -3.62 -8.15
CA GLU A 169 14.28 -4.18 -9.36
C GLU A 169 14.05 -5.70 -9.24
N PRO A 170 13.26 -6.17 -8.26
CA PRO A 170 13.02 -7.58 -8.05
C PRO A 170 12.35 -8.21 -9.28
N GLN A 171 12.74 -9.42 -9.60
CA GLN A 171 12.28 -10.17 -10.77
C GLN A 171 11.34 -11.31 -10.36
N PRO A 172 10.25 -11.57 -11.09
CA PRO A 172 9.39 -12.70 -10.80
C PRO A 172 10.13 -14.02 -11.03
N GLN A 173 9.80 -15.05 -10.25
CA GLN A 173 10.41 -16.38 -10.42
C GLN A 173 10.01 -17.06 -11.74
N LYS A 174 8.87 -16.66 -12.32
CA LYS A 174 8.32 -17.16 -13.57
C LYS A 174 7.77 -15.98 -14.37
N SER A 175 7.82 -16.07 -15.71
CA SER A 175 7.21 -15.05 -16.56
C SER A 175 5.69 -14.97 -16.34
N ILE A 176 5.16 -13.74 -16.27
CA ILE A 176 3.76 -13.48 -15.97
C ILE A 176 2.98 -13.38 -17.29
N SER A 177 2.49 -14.51 -17.79
CA SER A 177 1.71 -14.57 -19.03
C SER A 177 0.21 -14.62 -18.77
N GLY A 178 -0.58 -13.89 -19.56
CA GLY A 178 -2.04 -14.07 -19.68
C GLY A 178 -2.38 -14.80 -20.98
N VAL A 179 -3.51 -15.51 -21.03
CA VAL A 179 -4.00 -16.09 -22.29
C VAL A 179 -4.63 -14.97 -23.14
N ASN A 180 -4.09 -14.72 -24.33
CA ASN A 180 -4.65 -13.75 -25.26
C ASN A 180 -5.96 -14.32 -25.86
N PHE A 181 -7.12 -13.92 -25.33
CA PHE A 181 -8.39 -14.17 -26.00
C PHE A 181 -8.58 -13.14 -27.13
N VAL A 182 -8.55 -13.61 -28.38
CA VAL A 182 -8.69 -12.79 -29.60
C VAL A 182 -10.17 -12.46 -29.91
N GLY A 183 -11.03 -12.34 -28.89
CA GLY A 183 -12.47 -12.18 -29.07
C GLY A 183 -13.06 -11.04 -28.24
N ALA A 184 -13.72 -10.10 -28.90
CA ALA A 184 -14.55 -9.07 -28.26
C ALA A 184 -15.90 -9.63 -27.77
N SER A 185 -15.93 -10.85 -27.22
CA SER A 185 -17.13 -11.41 -26.63
C SER A 185 -17.38 -10.83 -25.24
N HIS A 186 -18.65 -10.61 -24.91
CA HIS A 186 -19.05 -10.29 -23.55
C HIS A 186 -18.53 -11.36 -22.58
N PRO A 187 -18.03 -10.96 -21.40
CA PRO A 187 -17.52 -11.90 -20.41
C PRO A 187 -18.66 -12.83 -19.99
N SER A 188 -18.47 -14.14 -20.13
CA SER A 188 -19.37 -15.13 -19.55
C SER A 188 -18.81 -15.53 -18.19
N PHE A 189 -19.55 -15.22 -17.13
CA PHE A 189 -19.21 -15.62 -15.76
C PHE A 189 -19.30 -17.14 -15.54
N ASP A 190 -19.81 -17.90 -16.53
CA ASP A 190 -19.95 -19.36 -16.44
C ASP A 190 -18.67 -20.14 -16.79
N THR A 191 -17.67 -19.48 -17.40
CA THR A 191 -16.51 -20.16 -17.99
C THR A 191 -15.14 -19.70 -17.49
N GLY A 192 -15.06 -18.53 -16.83
CA GLY A 192 -13.80 -17.96 -16.34
C GLY A 192 -13.61 -18.08 -14.82
N PHE A 193 -12.36 -18.17 -14.36
CA PHE A 193 -12.02 -18.05 -12.93
C PHE A 193 -11.99 -16.57 -12.54
N TRP A 194 -13.13 -16.06 -12.08
CA TRP A 194 -13.32 -14.67 -11.70
C TRP A 194 -13.11 -14.43 -10.21
N VAL A 195 -12.35 -13.38 -9.89
CA VAL A 195 -12.25 -12.81 -8.55
C VAL A 195 -12.69 -11.35 -8.56
N GLY A 196 -13.23 -10.87 -7.45
CA GLY A 196 -13.62 -9.48 -7.25
C GLY A 196 -12.72 -8.77 -6.24
N PHE A 197 -12.55 -7.47 -6.42
CA PHE A 197 -11.88 -6.59 -5.49
C PHE A 197 -12.79 -5.41 -5.15
N VAL A 198 -12.95 -5.17 -3.86
CA VAL A 198 -13.67 -4.02 -3.30
C VAL A 198 -12.85 -3.41 -2.18
N SER A 199 -12.96 -2.12 -1.94
CA SER A 199 -12.28 -1.43 -0.86
C SER A 199 -13.14 -0.29 -0.35
N GLY A 200 -12.92 0.20 0.87
CA GLY A 200 -13.69 1.33 1.37
C GLY A 200 -15.19 1.03 1.39
N LEU A 201 -15.60 -0.13 1.96
CA LEU A 201 -17.03 -0.45 2.09
C LEU A 201 -17.74 0.59 2.94
N GLY A 202 -17.03 1.20 3.90
CA GLY A 202 -17.45 2.42 4.58
C GLY A 202 -18.71 2.30 5.43
N PHE A 203 -18.99 1.16 6.05
CA PHE A 203 -20.13 1.01 6.97
C PHE A 203 -20.06 2.05 8.09
N THR A 204 -21.19 2.69 8.39
CA THR A 204 -21.33 3.73 9.43
C THR A 204 -22.34 3.32 10.51
N ALA A 205 -22.32 4.01 11.65
CA ALA A 205 -23.25 3.78 12.75
C ALA A 205 -24.67 4.33 12.51
N SER A 206 -24.80 5.34 11.65
CA SER A 206 -26.07 6.00 11.30
C SER A 206 -26.24 6.05 9.78
N ALA A 207 -27.47 5.84 9.31
CA ALA A 207 -27.88 5.98 7.91
C ALA A 207 -27.61 7.40 7.37
N ASP A 208 -27.64 8.41 8.24
CA ASP A 208 -27.39 9.81 7.89
C ASP A 208 -25.89 10.14 7.70
N GLY A 209 -24.97 9.21 8.01
CA GLY A 209 -23.52 9.41 7.92
C GLY A 209 -22.86 8.95 6.60
N GLY A 210 -23.62 8.25 5.75
CA GLY A 210 -23.15 7.73 4.46
C GLY A 210 -23.32 8.75 3.31
N CYS A 211 -22.71 8.47 2.16
CA CYS A 211 -23.08 9.16 0.93
C CYS A 211 -24.49 8.73 0.50
N HIS A 212 -25.22 9.62 -0.18
CA HIS A 212 -26.56 9.30 -0.67
C HIS A 212 -26.52 8.02 -1.53
N GLY A 213 -27.38 7.05 -1.20
CA GLY A 213 -27.47 5.77 -1.93
C GLY A 213 -26.49 4.68 -1.50
N HIS A 214 -25.62 4.91 -0.50
CA HIS A 214 -24.63 3.93 -0.04
C HIS A 214 -25.21 2.58 0.39
N GLU A 215 -26.25 2.60 1.23
CA GLU A 215 -26.92 1.37 1.71
C GLU A 215 -27.50 0.57 0.53
N LEU A 216 -28.08 1.26 -0.45
CA LEU A 216 -28.61 0.61 -1.65
C LEU A 216 -27.49 0.02 -2.51
N ALA A 217 -26.38 0.74 -2.70
CA ALA A 217 -25.22 0.21 -3.42
C ALA A 217 -24.68 -1.06 -2.75
N LEU A 218 -24.60 -1.11 -1.42
CA LEU A 218 -24.20 -2.30 -0.67
C LEU A 218 -25.18 -3.47 -0.84
N SER A 219 -26.49 -3.18 -0.89
CA SER A 219 -27.51 -4.19 -1.20
C SER A 219 -27.34 -4.75 -2.61
N LEU A 220 -27.18 -3.88 -3.61
CA LEU A 220 -26.97 -4.28 -5.01
C LEU A 220 -25.67 -5.07 -5.19
N LEU A 221 -24.60 -4.71 -4.45
CA LEU A 221 -23.38 -5.51 -4.41
C LEU A 221 -23.65 -6.91 -3.84
N GLY A 222 -24.42 -7.01 -2.75
CA GLY A 222 -24.84 -8.29 -2.19
C GLY A 222 -25.62 -9.14 -3.19
N ASP A 223 -26.58 -8.55 -3.90
CA ASP A 223 -27.37 -9.22 -4.94
C ASP A 223 -26.50 -9.66 -6.11
N PHE A 224 -25.61 -8.79 -6.59
CA PHE A 224 -24.65 -9.11 -7.65
C PHE A 224 -23.79 -10.32 -7.28
N LEU A 225 -23.29 -10.39 -6.04
CA LEU A 225 -22.49 -11.52 -5.56
C LEU A 225 -23.28 -12.82 -5.41
N ARG A 226 -24.60 -12.76 -5.23
CA ARG A 226 -25.48 -13.95 -5.20
C ARG A 226 -25.77 -14.48 -6.61
N GLU A 227 -25.89 -13.58 -7.58
CA GLU A 227 -26.21 -13.94 -8.96
C GLU A 227 -24.98 -14.33 -9.78
N ASN A 228 -23.80 -13.79 -9.45
CA ASN A 228 -22.57 -13.99 -10.22
C ASN A 228 -21.58 -14.88 -9.47
N LYS A 229 -21.12 -15.94 -10.13
CA LYS A 229 -20.19 -16.92 -9.55
C LYS A 229 -18.76 -16.39 -9.55
N LEU A 230 -18.37 -15.75 -8.46
CA LEU A 230 -16.97 -15.43 -8.17
C LEU A 230 -16.37 -16.55 -7.32
N SER A 231 -15.07 -16.83 -7.47
CA SER A 231 -14.37 -17.72 -6.56
C SER A 231 -13.92 -17.01 -5.29
N ARG A 232 -13.62 -15.70 -5.39
CA ARG A 232 -13.14 -14.90 -4.26
C ARG A 232 -13.52 -13.44 -4.39
N LEU A 233 -13.88 -12.82 -3.28
CA LEU A 233 -13.96 -11.37 -3.12
C LEU A 233 -12.89 -10.91 -2.14
N PHE A 234 -11.98 -10.06 -2.59
CA PHE A 234 -11.00 -9.36 -1.76
C PHE A 234 -11.60 -8.05 -1.27
N VAL A 235 -11.72 -7.88 0.04
CA VAL A 235 -12.12 -6.63 0.70
C VAL A 235 -10.87 -5.96 1.26
N LEU A 236 -10.44 -4.87 0.61
CA LEU A 236 -9.14 -4.22 0.82
C LEU A 236 -9.24 -3.02 1.78
N GLY A 237 -9.60 -3.28 3.04
CA GLY A 237 -9.60 -2.32 4.13
C GLY A 237 -10.61 -1.19 4.05
N ASP A 238 -10.67 -0.43 5.13
CA ASP A 238 -11.64 0.65 5.37
C ASP A 238 -13.08 0.14 5.24
N CYS A 239 -13.33 -0.98 5.93
CA CYS A 239 -14.62 -1.63 5.94
C CYS A 239 -15.64 -0.78 6.70
N ILE A 240 -15.21 -0.10 7.75
CA ILE A 240 -16.03 0.85 8.51
C ILE A 240 -15.50 2.29 8.35
N ARG A 241 -16.34 3.27 8.70
CA ARG A 241 -15.99 4.69 8.73
C ARG A 241 -16.53 5.37 9.99
N ALA A 242 -15.76 6.31 10.53
CA ALA A 242 -16.24 7.16 11.62
C ALA A 242 -17.34 8.12 11.14
N SER A 243 -18.42 8.28 11.92
CA SER A 243 -19.57 9.13 11.57
C SER A 243 -19.26 10.64 11.53
N ALA A 244 -18.08 11.06 11.99
CA ALA A 244 -17.64 12.47 11.98
C ALA A 244 -16.48 12.69 11.01
N ALA A 245 -16.62 13.69 10.13
CA ALA A 245 -15.55 14.14 9.24
C ALA A 245 -14.34 14.64 10.07
N GLY A 246 -13.14 14.16 9.73
CA GLY A 246 -11.88 14.56 10.38
C GLY A 246 -11.35 13.60 11.46
N GLY A 247 -11.97 12.44 11.66
CA GLY A 247 -11.60 11.53 12.76
C GLY A 247 -10.38 10.61 12.53
N LEU A 248 -9.82 10.53 11.33
CA LEU A 248 -8.94 9.40 10.97
C LEU A 248 -7.60 9.72 10.31
N GLU A 249 -7.30 10.99 10.05
CA GLU A 249 -6.01 11.40 9.45
C GLU A 249 -5.17 12.33 10.34
N THR A 250 -5.49 12.47 11.63
CA THR A 250 -4.68 13.30 12.52
C THR A 250 -3.63 12.46 13.23
N LEU A 251 -2.35 12.75 12.91
CA LEU A 251 -1.17 12.29 13.62
C LEU A 251 -1.35 12.37 15.15
N GLY A 252 -1.77 11.26 15.76
CA GLY A 252 -1.47 10.78 17.12
C GLY A 252 -1.57 11.68 18.35
N VAL A 253 -1.94 12.97 18.27
CA VAL A 253 -1.74 13.91 19.40
C VAL A 253 -2.98 14.74 19.75
N ILE A 254 -4.12 14.54 19.07
CA ILE A 254 -5.35 15.19 19.51
C ILE A 254 -5.95 14.38 20.66
N GLN A 255 -5.75 14.84 21.90
CA GLN A 255 -6.60 14.48 23.03
C GLN A 255 -8.03 14.92 22.71
N GLN A 256 -8.79 14.06 22.03
CA GLN A 256 -10.23 14.26 21.92
C GLN A 256 -10.82 14.22 23.33
N ALA A 257 -11.73 15.14 23.63
CA ALA A 257 -12.43 15.15 24.91
C ALA A 257 -13.07 13.77 25.17
N ARG A 258 -12.98 13.25 26.40
CA ARG A 258 -13.46 11.90 26.80
C ARG A 258 -14.91 11.55 26.40
N PHE A 259 -15.74 12.54 26.12
CA PHE A 259 -17.11 12.35 25.61
C PHE A 259 -17.16 12.05 24.11
N LEU A 260 -16.24 12.64 23.33
CA LEU A 260 -16.10 12.37 21.90
C LEU A 260 -15.58 10.95 21.68
N THR A 261 -14.60 10.49 22.47
CA THR A 261 -14.07 9.12 22.38
C THR A 261 -15.13 8.05 22.65
N ARG A 262 -15.99 8.23 23.68
CA ARG A 262 -17.08 7.28 23.98
C ARG A 262 -18.11 7.15 22.85
N LYS A 263 -18.39 8.24 22.13
CA LYS A 263 -19.31 8.23 20.98
C LYS A 263 -18.66 7.50 19.79
N THR A 264 -17.39 7.77 19.52
CA THR A 264 -16.63 7.09 18.46
C THR A 264 -16.53 5.58 18.70
N ASP A 265 -16.36 5.14 19.95
CA ASP A 265 -16.34 3.71 20.31
C ASP A 265 -17.70 3.04 20.01
N ALA A 266 -18.81 3.68 20.42
CA ALA A 266 -20.16 3.17 20.15
C ALA A 266 -20.47 3.10 18.65
N ASP A 267 -20.05 4.12 17.89
CA ASP A 267 -20.25 4.17 16.44
C ASP A 267 -19.46 3.06 15.72
N SER A 268 -18.22 2.82 16.12
CA SER A 268 -17.39 1.75 15.54
C SER A 268 -17.99 0.37 15.79
N VAL A 269 -18.57 0.14 16.98
CA VAL A 269 -19.27 -1.12 17.30
C VAL A 269 -20.50 -1.33 16.41
N LEU A 270 -21.29 -0.29 16.18
CA LEU A 270 -22.47 -0.37 15.32
C LEU A 270 -22.09 -0.60 13.85
N ALA A 271 -21.06 0.09 13.36
CA ALA A 271 -20.54 -0.09 12.01
C ALA A 271 -20.01 -1.52 11.79
N MET A 272 -19.25 -2.07 12.74
CA MET A 272 -18.78 -3.47 12.68
C MET A 272 -19.94 -4.47 12.72
N SER A 273 -20.99 -4.19 13.50
CA SER A 273 -22.21 -5.03 13.53
C SER A 273 -22.94 -5.02 12.18
N ALA A 274 -23.00 -3.86 11.50
CA ALA A 274 -23.58 -3.74 10.17
C ALA A 274 -22.77 -4.53 9.13
N LEU A 275 -21.43 -4.40 9.16
CA LEU A 275 -20.52 -5.17 8.32
C LEU A 275 -20.68 -6.68 8.53
N ASP A 276 -20.70 -7.15 9.79
CA ASP A 276 -20.92 -8.57 10.10
C ASP A 276 -22.29 -9.07 9.62
N THR A 277 -23.32 -8.23 9.70
CA THR A 277 -24.65 -8.57 9.17
C THR A 277 -24.59 -8.75 7.65
N TRP A 278 -24.02 -7.79 6.93
CA TRP A 278 -23.88 -7.87 5.48
C TRP A 278 -23.06 -9.08 5.03
N LEU A 279 -21.90 -9.32 5.66
CA LEU A 279 -21.07 -10.50 5.41
C LEU A 279 -21.85 -11.80 5.66
N SER A 280 -22.65 -11.84 6.72
CA SER A 280 -23.46 -13.01 7.05
C SER A 280 -24.56 -13.29 6.02
N ASP A 281 -24.97 -12.30 5.24
CA ASP A 281 -26.01 -12.41 4.20
C ASP A 281 -25.47 -12.76 2.80
N LEU A 282 -24.15 -12.78 2.63
CA LEU A 282 -23.48 -13.19 1.40
C LEU A 282 -23.52 -14.72 1.21
N PRO A 283 -23.37 -15.22 -0.04
CA PRO A 283 -23.37 -16.65 -0.33
C PRO A 283 -21.99 -17.29 -0.04
N LEU A 284 -21.43 -17.07 1.15
CA LEU A 284 -20.12 -17.60 1.53
C LEU A 284 -20.13 -19.13 1.64
N GLY A 285 -19.01 -19.76 1.27
CA GLY A 285 -18.89 -21.22 1.21
C GLY A 285 -19.11 -21.78 -0.20
N ASP A 286 -19.09 -23.10 -0.35
CA ASP A 286 -19.35 -23.82 -1.61
C ASP A 286 -18.57 -23.30 -2.84
N GLY A 287 -17.34 -22.82 -2.62
CA GLY A 287 -16.46 -22.31 -3.67
C GLY A 287 -16.35 -20.79 -3.76
N PHE A 288 -17.10 -20.02 -2.96
CA PHE A 288 -16.94 -18.57 -2.81
C PHE A 288 -16.37 -18.19 -1.44
N THR A 289 -15.26 -17.45 -1.46
CA THR A 289 -14.58 -16.96 -0.25
C THR A 289 -14.54 -15.44 -0.21
N VAL A 290 -14.81 -14.83 0.95
CA VAL A 290 -14.43 -13.44 1.22
C VAL A 290 -13.10 -13.40 1.95
N GLN A 291 -12.14 -12.67 1.39
CA GLN A 291 -10.86 -12.37 2.03
C GLN A 291 -10.87 -10.93 2.51
N LEU A 292 -10.88 -10.77 3.84
CA LEU A 292 -11.03 -9.49 4.53
C LEU A 292 -9.69 -9.00 5.08
N GLN A 293 -9.21 -7.91 4.49
CA GLN A 293 -7.98 -7.24 4.88
C GLN A 293 -8.32 -5.95 5.64
N PRO A 294 -7.65 -5.63 6.77
CA PRO A 294 -7.91 -4.40 7.50
C PRO A 294 -7.32 -3.16 6.82
N GLY A 295 -7.98 -2.01 7.00
CA GLY A 295 -7.50 -0.68 6.65
C GLY A 295 -7.26 0.20 7.88
N VAL A 296 -7.06 1.49 7.66
CA VAL A 296 -6.72 2.45 8.72
C VAL A 296 -7.93 2.75 9.61
N SER A 297 -9.13 2.72 9.01
CA SER A 297 -10.41 3.02 9.68
C SER A 297 -10.97 1.86 10.50
N ASP A 298 -10.38 0.68 10.37
CA ASP A 298 -10.93 -0.56 10.93
C ASP A 298 -10.50 -0.81 12.38
N CYS A 299 -11.24 -1.67 13.09
CA CYS A 299 -10.98 -2.00 14.50
C CYS A 299 -9.77 -2.94 14.70
N VAL A 300 -8.60 -2.54 14.21
CA VAL A 300 -7.30 -3.19 14.40
C VAL A 300 -6.22 -2.15 14.71
N SER A 301 -4.98 -2.59 14.96
CA SER A 301 -3.84 -1.67 15.03
C SER A 301 -3.61 -0.98 13.68
N GLN A 302 -3.24 0.31 13.71
CA GLN A 302 -2.85 1.07 12.52
C GLN A 302 -1.39 0.82 12.10
N LEU A 303 -0.61 0.08 12.90
CA LEU A 303 0.79 -0.20 12.61
C LEU A 303 0.92 -1.16 11.43
N LEU A 304 1.73 -0.82 10.44
CA LEU A 304 2.12 -1.74 9.37
C LEU A 304 3.22 -2.72 9.81
N PRO A 305 3.13 -4.01 9.43
CA PRO A 305 1.98 -4.66 8.78
C PRO A 305 0.78 -4.85 9.73
N GLN A 306 -0.42 -4.44 9.31
CA GLN A 306 -1.60 -4.56 10.18
C GLN A 306 -2.00 -6.04 10.32
N GLN A 307 -2.31 -6.46 11.55
CA GLN A 307 -2.66 -7.84 11.85
C GLN A 307 -4.15 -8.12 11.56
N PRO A 308 -4.53 -9.39 11.30
CA PRO A 308 -5.90 -9.75 10.92
C PRO A 308 -6.94 -9.35 11.97
N PHE A 309 -8.19 -9.17 11.52
CA PHE A 309 -9.32 -8.99 12.41
C PHE A 309 -9.51 -10.19 13.32
N HIS A 310 -9.85 -9.93 14.57
CA HIS A 310 -10.23 -10.98 15.50
C HIS A 310 -11.64 -11.50 15.21
N SER A 311 -11.84 -12.82 15.23
CA SER A 311 -13.13 -13.45 14.89
C SER A 311 -14.31 -13.01 15.78
N LEU A 312 -14.04 -12.47 16.97
CA LEU A 312 -15.08 -11.93 17.87
C LEU A 312 -15.80 -10.71 17.29
N LEU A 313 -15.22 -10.06 16.28
CA LEU A 313 -15.86 -8.95 15.58
C LEU A 313 -16.95 -9.41 14.60
N PHE A 314 -17.05 -10.72 14.31
CA PHE A 314 -17.98 -11.28 13.32
C PHE A 314 -18.86 -12.41 13.87
N PRO A 315 -19.59 -12.22 14.98
CA PRO A 315 -20.36 -13.29 15.61
C PRO A 315 -21.44 -13.90 14.69
N LYS A 316 -22.10 -13.13 13.82
CA LYS A 316 -23.13 -13.65 12.91
C LYS A 316 -22.51 -14.45 11.78
N THR A 317 -21.48 -13.90 11.12
CA THR A 317 -20.81 -14.57 10.00
C THR A 317 -20.14 -15.85 10.46
N VAL A 318 -19.41 -15.80 11.58
CA VAL A 318 -18.78 -16.99 12.18
C VAL A 318 -19.82 -17.99 12.69
N GLY A 319 -20.95 -17.52 13.24
CA GLY A 319 -22.04 -18.39 13.67
C GLY A 319 -22.67 -19.17 12.50
N ARG A 320 -22.78 -18.55 11.32
CA ARG A 320 -23.38 -19.14 10.12
C ARG A 320 -22.44 -20.05 9.34
N PHE A 321 -21.20 -19.59 9.11
CA PHE A 321 -20.26 -20.27 8.21
C PHE A 321 -19.10 -20.95 8.96
N GLY A 322 -19.06 -20.84 10.28
CA GLY A 322 -17.99 -21.37 11.11
C GLY A 322 -16.75 -20.47 11.15
N LYS A 323 -15.75 -20.92 11.92
CA LYS A 323 -14.39 -20.37 11.87
C LYS A 323 -13.61 -21.20 10.86
N GLY A 324 -12.98 -20.60 9.87
CA GLY A 324 -12.24 -21.41 8.90
C GLY A 324 -11.68 -20.63 7.74
N GLU A 325 -11.05 -21.38 6.82
CA GLU A 325 -10.30 -20.83 5.70
C GLU A 325 -11.11 -20.78 4.39
N ASP A 326 -12.32 -21.32 4.38
CA ASP A 326 -13.07 -21.52 3.13
C ASP A 326 -14.11 -20.43 2.85
N ALA A 327 -14.76 -19.89 3.89
CA ALA A 327 -15.85 -18.92 3.75
C ALA A 327 -15.39 -17.46 3.98
N LEU A 328 -14.91 -17.13 5.18
CA LEU A 328 -14.39 -15.81 5.53
C LEU A 328 -12.96 -15.94 6.05
N ILE A 329 -11.99 -15.39 5.31
CA ILE A 329 -10.59 -15.34 5.71
C ILE A 329 -10.25 -13.92 6.12
N SER A 330 -9.83 -13.69 7.37
CA SER A 330 -9.16 -12.44 7.72
C SER A 330 -7.66 -12.54 7.50
N THR A 331 -7.06 -11.51 6.89
CA THR A 331 -5.63 -11.48 6.56
C THR A 331 -4.93 -10.24 7.10
N THR A 332 -3.60 -10.26 7.08
CA THR A 332 -2.76 -9.09 7.35
C THR A 332 -2.92 -8.03 6.24
N ASN A 333 -2.47 -6.80 6.50
CA ASN A 333 -2.25 -5.78 5.47
C ASN A 333 -0.77 -5.35 5.48
N PRO A 334 0.00 -5.58 4.40
CA PRO A 334 -0.37 -6.25 3.15
C PRO A 334 -0.56 -7.77 3.31
N CYS A 335 -1.01 -8.44 2.24
CA CYS A 335 -1.17 -9.90 2.18
C CYS A 335 -0.69 -10.46 0.82
N ILE A 336 -0.12 -11.67 0.83
CA ILE A 336 0.16 -12.46 -0.39
C ILE A 336 -0.72 -13.71 -0.35
N THR A 337 -1.48 -13.91 -1.42
CA THR A 337 -2.40 -15.05 -1.58
C THR A 337 -2.22 -15.67 -2.96
N GLU A 338 -2.24 -17.00 -3.03
CA GLU A 338 -2.31 -17.72 -4.28
C GLU A 338 -3.77 -18.08 -4.60
N VAL A 339 -4.23 -17.78 -5.81
CA VAL A 339 -5.54 -18.18 -6.32
C VAL A 339 -5.40 -18.70 -7.75
N PHE A 340 -5.78 -19.95 -8.00
CA PHE A 340 -5.62 -20.61 -9.32
C PHE A 340 -4.21 -20.44 -9.91
N ALA A 341 -3.18 -20.72 -9.10
CA ALA A 341 -1.76 -20.61 -9.45
C ALA A 341 -1.27 -19.18 -9.82
N ARG A 342 -2.05 -18.15 -9.48
CA ARG A 342 -1.64 -16.75 -9.54
C ARG A 342 -1.30 -16.23 -8.16
N THR A 343 -0.14 -15.60 -8.02
CA THR A 343 0.28 -14.90 -6.81
C THR A 343 -0.29 -13.49 -6.82
N ILE A 344 -1.16 -13.19 -5.85
CA ILE A 344 -1.83 -11.90 -5.70
C ILE A 344 -1.31 -11.24 -4.42
N LEU A 345 -0.68 -10.07 -4.58
CA LEU A 345 -0.33 -9.18 -3.49
C LEU A 345 -1.44 -8.14 -3.33
N THR A 346 -1.94 -7.97 -2.11
CA THR A 346 -2.97 -6.98 -1.78
C THR A 346 -2.48 -6.01 -0.71
N SER A 347 -2.85 -4.73 -0.87
CA SER A 347 -2.70 -3.68 0.14
C SER A 347 -4.02 -2.92 0.29
N SER A 348 -4.30 -2.41 1.49
CA SER A 348 -5.47 -1.55 1.72
C SER A 348 -5.24 -0.12 1.23
N GLY A 349 -4.08 0.16 0.64
CA GLY A 349 -3.84 1.38 -0.15
C GLY A 349 -3.06 2.47 0.57
N GLN A 350 -2.95 2.45 1.90
CA GLN A 350 -2.29 3.55 2.63
C GLN A 350 -0.85 3.79 2.20
N ASN A 351 -0.12 2.73 1.84
CA ASN A 351 1.24 2.81 1.31
C ASN A 351 1.30 3.48 -0.07
N ILE A 352 0.35 3.22 -0.96
CA ILE A 352 0.29 3.87 -2.28
C ILE A 352 -0.07 5.34 -2.11
N SER A 353 -1.11 5.63 -1.32
CA SER A 353 -1.60 7.00 -1.09
C SER A 353 -0.53 7.86 -0.42
N ASP A 354 0.25 7.31 0.51
CA ASP A 354 1.34 8.03 1.15
C ASP A 354 2.51 8.28 0.20
N VAL A 355 2.92 7.29 -0.61
CA VAL A 355 3.90 7.52 -1.68
C VAL A 355 3.41 8.63 -2.62
N TYR A 356 2.15 8.62 -3.03
CA TYR A 356 1.55 9.65 -3.88
C TYR A 356 1.62 11.05 -3.25
N LYS A 357 1.39 11.17 -1.93
CA LYS A 357 1.51 12.45 -1.19
C LYS A 357 2.93 13.01 -1.29
N TYR A 358 3.96 12.16 -1.23
CA TYR A 358 5.37 12.55 -1.20
C TYR A 358 6.11 12.40 -2.53
N THR A 359 5.41 12.15 -3.64
CA THR A 359 5.95 12.23 -5.01
C THR A 359 5.32 13.42 -5.73
N SER A 360 6.04 14.05 -6.67
CA SER A 360 5.53 15.17 -7.47
C SER A 360 5.16 14.79 -8.91
N SER A 361 5.37 13.53 -9.29
CA SER A 361 5.07 13.00 -10.62
C SER A 361 4.36 11.65 -10.56
N GLY A 362 3.71 11.27 -11.67
CA GLY A 362 3.07 9.96 -11.87
C GLY A 362 1.75 9.76 -11.13
N ASP A 363 0.86 8.94 -11.66
CA ASP A 363 -0.41 8.59 -11.01
C ASP A 363 -0.25 7.50 -9.93
N VAL A 364 -1.37 7.00 -9.40
CA VAL A 364 -1.37 5.92 -8.39
C VAL A 364 -0.77 4.60 -8.92
N LEU A 365 -0.92 4.31 -10.22
CA LEU A 365 -0.32 3.13 -10.85
C LEU A 365 1.19 3.31 -11.04
N ASP A 366 1.66 4.54 -11.27
CA ASP A 366 3.10 4.87 -11.27
C ASP A 366 3.71 4.70 -9.86
N CYS A 367 2.96 5.05 -8.81
CA CYS A 367 3.38 4.80 -7.43
C CYS A 367 3.46 3.30 -7.12
N MET A 368 2.46 2.52 -7.55
CA MET A 368 2.47 1.06 -7.41
C MET A 368 3.63 0.41 -8.18
N GLU A 369 3.91 0.87 -9.41
CA GLU A 369 5.05 0.40 -10.20
C GLU A 369 6.38 0.72 -9.50
N SER A 370 6.51 1.94 -8.96
CA SER A 370 7.69 2.37 -8.22
C SER A 370 7.91 1.53 -6.95
N ILE A 371 6.87 1.21 -6.19
CA ILE A 371 6.92 0.32 -5.02
C ILE A 371 7.53 -1.05 -5.38
N LEU A 372 7.12 -1.64 -6.52
CA LEU A 372 7.69 -2.90 -6.99
C LEU A 372 9.16 -2.72 -7.41
N GLN A 373 9.50 -1.66 -8.14
CA GLN A 373 10.88 -1.39 -8.58
C GLN A 373 11.84 -1.12 -7.40
N TRP A 374 11.36 -0.44 -6.36
CA TRP A 374 12.10 -0.20 -5.13
C TRP A 374 12.29 -1.46 -4.29
N GLY A 375 11.48 -2.50 -4.53
CA GLY A 375 11.52 -3.73 -3.74
C GLY A 375 11.03 -3.55 -2.31
N HIS A 376 10.21 -2.53 -2.03
CA HIS A 376 9.75 -2.20 -0.69
C HIS A 376 8.28 -1.75 -0.67
N LEU A 377 7.45 -2.45 0.09
CA LEU A 377 5.99 -2.26 0.06
C LEU A 377 5.51 -0.95 0.68
N ALA A 378 6.21 -0.40 1.68
CA ALA A 378 5.92 0.91 2.23
C ALA A 378 7.23 1.65 2.62
N PRO A 379 7.99 2.19 1.66
CA PRO A 379 9.32 2.76 1.93
C PRO A 379 9.25 3.93 2.92
N THR A 380 8.13 4.64 2.96
CA THR A 380 7.91 5.78 3.84
C THR A 380 7.61 5.38 5.30
N CYS A 381 7.46 4.08 5.61
CA CYS A 381 7.51 3.60 7.00
C CYS A 381 8.94 3.67 7.54
N PRO A 382 9.13 4.03 8.82
CA PRO A 382 8.13 4.52 9.80
C PRO A 382 7.89 6.04 9.76
N ASP A 383 8.52 6.77 8.84
CA ASP A 383 8.62 8.24 8.87
C ASP A 383 7.29 8.99 8.70
N THR A 384 6.34 8.42 7.93
CA THR A 384 5.04 9.04 7.63
C THR A 384 3.87 8.09 7.87
N ILE A 385 4.06 6.78 7.67
CA ILE A 385 3.11 5.73 8.06
C ILE A 385 3.65 4.99 9.28
N PHE A 386 2.81 4.83 10.31
CA PHE A 386 3.16 4.09 11.51
C PHE A 386 3.44 2.61 11.22
N SER A 387 4.53 2.10 11.79
CA SER A 387 4.92 0.68 11.67
C SER A 387 5.43 0.14 13.00
N TYR A 388 5.54 -1.19 13.08
CA TYR A 388 6.21 -1.81 14.23
C TYR A 388 7.69 -1.40 14.28
N PRO A 389 8.27 -1.17 15.48
CA PRO A 389 9.67 -0.82 15.64
C PRO A 389 10.57 -2.07 15.52
N GLN A 390 10.59 -2.67 14.34
CA GLN A 390 11.44 -3.83 14.04
C GLN A 390 12.90 -3.40 13.98
N THR A 391 13.80 -4.15 14.64
CA THR A 391 15.23 -3.81 14.70
C THR A 391 16.11 -4.73 13.86
N GLU A 392 15.72 -6.00 13.72
CA GLU A 392 16.55 -7.03 13.06
C GLU A 392 16.26 -7.18 11.56
N SER A 393 15.03 -6.90 11.15
CA SER A 393 14.54 -7.11 9.78
C SER A 393 13.41 -6.13 9.46
N ASP A 394 13.32 -5.71 8.20
CA ASP A 394 12.16 -4.98 7.69
C ASP A 394 11.20 -5.95 7.00
N SER A 395 10.03 -6.18 7.61
CA SER A 395 9.05 -7.12 7.06
C SER A 395 8.40 -6.66 5.75
N LEU A 396 8.51 -5.38 5.40
CA LEU A 396 7.89 -4.81 4.19
C LEU A 396 8.85 -4.78 3.00
N LEU A 397 10.11 -5.19 3.18
CA LEU A 397 11.06 -5.39 2.08
C LEU A 397 10.74 -6.70 1.34
N LEU A 398 10.78 -6.69 0.01
CA LEU A 398 10.57 -7.88 -0.81
C LEU A 398 11.80 -8.80 -0.76
N HIS A 399 11.58 -10.10 -0.51
CA HIS A 399 12.65 -11.08 -0.43
C HIS A 399 13.26 -11.34 -1.81
N THR A 400 14.33 -10.61 -2.13
CA THR A 400 15.00 -10.63 -3.42
C THR A 400 16.34 -11.32 -3.30
N ASP A 401 16.56 -12.36 -4.10
CA ASP A 401 17.84 -13.04 -4.18
C ASP A 401 18.93 -12.09 -4.72
N PRO A 402 20.05 -11.90 -4.00
CA PRO A 402 21.05 -10.90 -4.38
C PRO A 402 21.70 -11.17 -5.75
N ASP A 403 21.92 -12.43 -6.09
CA ASP A 403 22.66 -12.82 -7.30
C ASP A 403 21.76 -12.80 -8.54
N THR A 404 20.60 -13.46 -8.46
CA THR A 404 19.68 -13.63 -9.58
C THR A 404 18.68 -12.48 -9.70
N GLY A 405 18.38 -11.77 -8.60
CA GLY A 405 17.27 -10.82 -8.52
C GLY A 405 15.90 -11.49 -8.43
N SER A 406 15.84 -12.82 -8.40
CA SER A 406 14.59 -13.56 -8.29
C SER A 406 13.94 -13.29 -6.94
N CYS A 407 12.65 -12.99 -6.94
CA CYS A 407 11.92 -12.61 -5.74
C CYS A 407 10.69 -13.50 -5.55
N ALA A 408 10.66 -14.23 -4.42
CA ALA A 408 9.57 -15.14 -4.08
C ALA A 408 8.27 -14.40 -3.70
N ASP A 409 8.39 -13.12 -3.35
CA ASP A 409 7.28 -12.24 -2.98
C ASP A 409 6.74 -11.43 -4.18
N TYR A 410 7.42 -11.46 -5.34
CA TYR A 410 6.99 -10.68 -6.50
C TYR A 410 5.67 -11.24 -7.05
N PRO A 411 4.63 -10.41 -7.19
CA PRO A 411 3.30 -10.90 -7.54
C PRO A 411 3.06 -11.01 -9.04
N ASP A 412 2.11 -11.87 -9.44
CA ASP A 412 1.48 -11.80 -10.75
C ASP A 412 0.52 -10.60 -10.83
N ILE A 413 -0.19 -10.32 -9.73
CA ILE A 413 -1.16 -9.24 -9.59
C ILE A 413 -0.90 -8.45 -8.30
N PHE A 414 -0.79 -7.13 -8.38
CA PHE A 414 -0.72 -6.23 -7.22
C PHE A 414 -1.97 -5.35 -7.17
N ALA A 415 -2.84 -5.57 -6.20
CA ALA A 415 -4.05 -4.77 -5.99
C ALA A 415 -3.92 -3.85 -4.78
N ALA A 416 -4.25 -2.56 -4.97
CA ALA A 416 -4.28 -1.56 -3.92
C ALA A 416 -5.71 -1.04 -3.73
N GLY A 417 -6.24 -1.16 -2.52
CA GLY A 417 -7.52 -0.59 -2.10
C GLY A 417 -7.48 0.92 -1.91
N ASN A 418 -8.65 1.50 -1.64
CA ASN A 418 -8.84 2.90 -1.24
C ASN A 418 -8.22 3.92 -2.19
N GLN A 419 -8.15 3.60 -3.48
CA GLN A 419 -7.66 4.51 -4.51
C GLN A 419 -8.78 5.45 -5.01
N PRO A 420 -8.46 6.56 -5.69
CA PRO A 420 -9.48 7.52 -6.14
C PRO A 420 -10.38 6.98 -7.26
N MET A 421 -9.86 6.09 -8.11
CA MET A 421 -10.58 5.55 -9.27
C MET A 421 -10.10 4.15 -9.64
N ALA A 422 -10.97 3.40 -10.31
CA ALA A 422 -10.60 2.12 -10.89
C ALA A 422 -9.58 2.30 -12.02
N GLY A 423 -8.51 1.51 -12.00
CA GLY A 423 -7.47 1.56 -13.03
C GLY A 423 -6.64 0.29 -13.02
N PHE A 424 -6.07 -0.06 -14.17
CA PHE A 424 -5.21 -1.24 -14.28
C PHE A 424 -4.15 -1.07 -15.35
N ARG A 425 -2.95 -1.61 -15.11
CA ARG A 425 -1.81 -1.54 -16.02
C ARG A 425 -0.81 -2.63 -15.71
N ARG A 426 -0.13 -3.17 -16.72
CA ARG A 426 1.04 -4.04 -16.51
C ARG A 426 2.25 -3.20 -16.10
N ALA A 427 2.98 -3.64 -15.08
CA ALA A 427 4.18 -2.94 -14.60
C ALA A 427 5.39 -3.19 -15.51
N SER A 428 6.34 -2.26 -15.50
CA SER A 428 7.71 -2.50 -15.99
C SER A 428 8.59 -3.10 -14.89
N LEU A 429 9.38 -4.13 -15.23
CA LEU A 429 10.30 -4.79 -14.28
C LEU A 429 11.51 -3.93 -13.91
N LYS A 430 11.89 -3.00 -14.79
CA LYS A 430 13.05 -2.11 -14.63
C LYS A 430 12.63 -0.66 -14.81
N THR A 431 13.26 0.22 -14.06
CA THR A 431 13.00 1.65 -14.18
C THR A 431 13.42 2.15 -15.56
N GLY A 432 12.54 2.93 -16.21
CA GLY A 432 12.78 3.48 -17.54
C GLY A 432 12.58 2.49 -18.70
N SER A 433 12.24 1.22 -18.43
CA SER A 433 11.90 0.26 -19.49
C SER A 433 10.46 0.45 -19.97
N SER A 434 10.26 0.40 -21.29
CA SER A 434 8.95 0.34 -21.92
C SER A 434 8.30 -1.05 -21.85
N ASP A 435 9.06 -2.09 -21.46
CA ASP A 435 8.58 -3.46 -21.43
C ASP A 435 7.61 -3.68 -20.27
N LYS A 436 6.39 -4.12 -20.59
CA LYS A 436 5.29 -4.27 -19.63
C LYS A 436 5.13 -5.73 -19.17
N GLU A 437 6.25 -6.33 -18.77
CA GLU A 437 6.36 -7.74 -18.40
C GLU A 437 6.13 -8.03 -16.91
N GLY A 438 6.08 -6.99 -16.07
CA GLY A 438 5.87 -7.11 -14.63
C GLY A 438 4.42 -7.41 -14.23
N ALA A 439 4.13 -7.28 -12.94
CA ALA A 439 2.81 -7.56 -12.36
C ALA A 439 1.66 -6.77 -13.01
N LEU A 440 0.45 -7.32 -13.00
CA LEU A 440 -0.76 -6.56 -13.26
C LEU A 440 -1.09 -5.70 -12.03
N LEU A 441 -1.01 -4.39 -12.17
CA LEU A 441 -1.37 -3.42 -11.14
C LEU A 441 -2.88 -3.15 -11.21
N LEU A 442 -3.57 -3.19 -10.07
CA LEU A 442 -4.99 -2.90 -9.93
C LEU A 442 -5.20 -1.79 -8.89
N SER A 443 -5.68 -0.64 -9.34
CA SER A 443 -6.19 0.44 -8.51
C SER A 443 -7.67 0.17 -8.22
N VAL A 444 -8.01 -0.14 -6.97
CA VAL A 444 -9.37 -0.47 -6.54
C VAL A 444 -9.95 0.74 -5.81
N PRO A 445 -11.05 1.33 -6.32
CA PRO A 445 -11.57 2.55 -5.75
C PRO A 445 -12.31 2.30 -4.44
N ARG A 446 -12.48 3.38 -3.67
CA ARG A 446 -13.41 3.39 -2.54
C ARG A 446 -14.85 3.16 -2.99
N PHE A 447 -15.48 2.11 -2.47
CA PHE A 447 -16.86 1.75 -2.80
C PHE A 447 -17.84 2.77 -2.28
N ASP A 448 -17.66 3.25 -1.05
CA ASP A 448 -18.46 4.30 -0.41
C ASP A 448 -18.39 5.68 -1.10
N VAL A 449 -17.59 5.83 -2.16
CA VAL A 449 -17.54 7.06 -2.98
C VAL A 449 -17.98 6.77 -4.41
N THR A 450 -17.50 5.67 -4.99
CA THR A 450 -17.64 5.40 -6.43
C THR A 450 -18.71 4.35 -6.77
N PHE A 451 -19.20 3.62 -5.77
CA PHE A 451 -20.03 2.43 -5.91
C PHE A 451 -19.48 1.45 -6.95
N THR A 452 -18.15 1.27 -6.99
CA THR A 452 -17.46 0.49 -8.01
C THR A 452 -16.63 -0.62 -7.39
N ILE A 453 -16.74 -1.84 -7.93
CA ILE A 453 -15.81 -2.95 -7.68
C ILE A 453 -14.98 -3.24 -8.93
N VAL A 454 -13.87 -3.96 -8.79
CA VAL A 454 -13.03 -4.41 -9.92
C VAL A 454 -13.05 -5.93 -9.99
N LEU A 455 -13.48 -6.49 -11.12
CA LEU A 455 -13.42 -7.92 -11.39
C LEU A 455 -12.19 -8.26 -12.21
N LEU A 456 -11.58 -9.41 -11.95
CA LEU A 456 -10.42 -9.95 -12.65
C LEU A 456 -10.67 -11.40 -13.07
N GLU A 457 -10.51 -11.67 -14.36
CA GLU A 457 -10.42 -13.04 -14.89
C GLU A 457 -8.96 -13.50 -14.83
N LEU A 458 -8.66 -14.53 -14.03
CA LEU A 458 -7.28 -14.91 -13.69
C LEU A 458 -6.49 -15.54 -14.85
N GLU A 459 -7.18 -16.10 -15.84
CA GLU A 459 -6.53 -16.73 -17.01
C GLU A 459 -6.02 -15.70 -18.01
N SER A 460 -6.88 -14.76 -18.40
CA SER A 460 -6.61 -13.73 -19.40
C SER A 460 -6.01 -12.45 -18.81
N LEU A 461 -6.12 -12.28 -17.48
CA LEU A 461 -5.85 -11.03 -16.76
C LEU A 461 -6.78 -9.87 -17.18
N ARG A 462 -7.97 -10.19 -17.73
CA ARG A 462 -8.98 -9.20 -18.09
C ARG A 462 -9.57 -8.55 -16.84
N CYS A 463 -9.53 -7.22 -16.80
CA CYS A 463 -10.08 -6.41 -15.73
C CYS A 463 -11.40 -5.77 -16.15
N LEU A 464 -12.40 -5.77 -15.27
CA LEU A 464 -13.70 -5.14 -15.50
C LEU A 464 -14.15 -4.37 -14.26
N PRO A 465 -14.14 -3.03 -14.30
CA PRO A 465 -14.83 -2.23 -13.30
C PRO A 465 -16.35 -2.42 -13.42
N VAL A 466 -17.04 -2.69 -12.32
CA VAL A 466 -18.49 -2.79 -12.23
C VAL A 466 -18.99 -1.71 -11.30
N LYS A 467 -19.75 -0.75 -11.83
CA LYS A 467 -20.33 0.36 -11.09
C LYS A 467 -21.82 0.13 -10.86
N PHE A 468 -22.26 0.27 -9.62
CA PHE A 468 -23.67 0.26 -9.23
C PHE A 468 -24.23 1.67 -9.39
N ASP A 469 -24.93 1.90 -10.51
CA ASP A 469 -25.50 3.18 -10.85
C ASP A 469 -26.86 3.38 -10.16
N LEU A 470 -26.98 4.46 -9.40
CA LEU A 470 -28.18 4.82 -8.65
C LEU A 470 -28.95 5.99 -9.27
N SER A 471 -28.50 6.50 -10.43
CA SER A 471 -29.05 7.70 -11.07
C SER A 471 -30.51 7.59 -11.51
N GLN A 472 -31.07 6.38 -11.62
CA GLN A 472 -32.48 6.18 -11.99
C GLN A 472 -33.45 6.22 -10.80
N ILE A 473 -32.96 6.50 -9.60
CA ILE A 473 -33.72 6.51 -8.35
C ILE A 473 -33.96 7.95 -7.84
N GLU A 474 -33.18 8.90 -8.35
CA GLU A 474 -33.41 10.36 -8.23
C GLU A 474 -34.48 10.81 -9.23
#